data_AF-A0A554VSG5-F1
#
_entry.id   AF-A0A554VSG5-F1
#
_cell.length_a   1.000
_cell.length_b   1.000
_cell.length_c   1.000
_cell.angle_alpha   90.00
_cell.angle_beta   90.00
_cell.angle_gamma   90.00
#
_symmetry.space_group_name_H-M   'P 1'
#
loop_
_entity.id
_entity.type
_entity.pdbx_description
1 polymer ?
#
loop_
_entity_poly.entity_id
_entity_poly.type
_entity_poly.pdbx_seq_one_letter_code
_entity_poly.pdbx_strand_id
1 'polypeptide(L)'
;VSYTHLDSELASLLKSSTARWSGIVSGASQAASLELATGTNVIALGGWNGGDPYPTLAQFQEMVANGEIGYFISGGGMGGGGMGGGGPRRGNSEVATWVAANFEAQTVGNSTVYKLSK
;
A
#
# COMPACT_ATOMS: atom_id res chain seq x y z
N VAL A 1 -4.21 24.97 6.94
CA VAL A 1 -4.26 24.18 5.69
C VAL A 1 -2.95 23.41 5.63
N SER A 2 -2.93 22.19 6.17
CA SER A 2 -1.70 21.41 6.40
C SER A 2 -1.79 20.08 5.65
N TYR A 3 -1.88 20.14 4.32
CA TYR A 3 -2.08 18.95 3.48
C TYR A 3 -0.81 18.57 2.70
N THR A 4 0.10 19.51 2.43
CA THR A 4 1.30 19.28 1.62
C THR A 4 2.43 18.54 2.35
N HIS A 5 2.45 18.53 3.69
CA HIS A 5 3.55 17.90 4.44
C HIS A 5 3.31 16.40 4.69
N LEU A 6 2.05 15.93 4.67
CA LEU A 6 1.70 14.56 5.04
C LEU A 6 1.97 13.57 3.90
N ASP A 7 1.71 13.96 2.66
CA ASP A 7 2.13 13.21 1.47
C ASP A 7 3.67 13.15 1.33
N SER A 8 4.39 14.12 1.90
CA SER A 8 5.85 14.19 1.79
C SER A 8 6.58 13.12 2.60
N GLU A 9 6.03 12.70 3.75
CA GLU A 9 6.63 11.64 4.58
C GLU A 9 6.51 10.28 3.90
N LEU A 10 5.30 9.93 3.44
CA LEU A 10 5.06 8.69 2.70
C LEU A 10 5.86 8.68 1.40
N ALA A 11 5.91 9.79 0.68
CA ALA A 11 6.70 9.90 -0.53
C ALA A 11 8.20 9.73 -0.26
N SER A 12 8.71 10.28 0.83
CA SER A 12 10.13 10.14 1.21
C SER A 12 10.45 8.69 1.59
N LEU A 13 9.54 8.02 2.30
CA LEU A 13 9.69 6.61 2.63
C LEU A 13 9.74 5.74 1.37
N LEU A 14 8.83 5.97 0.42
CA LEU A 14 8.83 5.23 -0.86
C LEU A 14 10.09 5.49 -1.68
N LYS A 15 10.59 6.73 -1.72
CA LYS A 15 11.87 7.08 -2.37
C LYS A 15 13.08 6.40 -1.74
N SER A 16 13.03 6.10 -0.45
CA SER A 16 14.11 5.38 0.24
C SER A 16 14.16 3.88 -0.08
N SER A 17 13.10 3.33 -0.67
CA SER A 17 13.03 1.92 -1.04
C SER A 17 13.96 1.62 -2.22
N THR A 18 14.73 0.54 -2.10
CA THR A 18 15.53 -0.03 -3.19
C THR A 18 14.86 -1.22 -3.87
N ALA A 19 13.67 -1.60 -3.40
CA ALA A 19 12.89 -2.69 -3.96
C ALA A 19 12.41 -2.35 -5.37
N ARG A 20 12.18 -3.38 -6.20
CA ARG A 20 11.62 -3.23 -7.56
C ARG A 20 10.32 -2.42 -7.55
N TRP A 21 9.49 -2.69 -6.55
CA TRP A 21 8.26 -1.98 -6.25
C TRP A 21 8.44 -1.29 -4.92
N SER A 22 8.54 0.04 -4.95
CA SER A 22 8.73 0.83 -3.75
C SER A 22 7.59 0.59 -2.75
N GLY A 23 6.36 0.45 -3.24
CA GLY A 23 5.25 0.01 -2.43
C GLY A 23 4.08 -0.54 -3.22
N ILE A 24 3.10 -1.02 -2.49
CA ILE A 24 1.83 -1.52 -3.00
C ILE A 24 0.67 -0.88 -2.22
N VAL A 25 -0.39 -0.49 -2.92
CA VAL A 25 -1.58 0.16 -2.35
C VAL A 25 -2.86 -0.53 -2.80
N SER A 26 -3.96 -0.34 -2.08
CA SER A 26 -5.25 -0.94 -2.43
C SER A 26 -5.97 -0.31 -3.62
N GLY A 27 -5.62 0.90 -4.04
CA GLY A 27 -6.34 1.66 -5.06
C GLY A 27 -5.45 2.13 -6.20
N ALA A 28 -5.92 1.95 -7.45
CA ALA A 28 -5.19 2.38 -8.65
C ALA A 28 -4.96 3.90 -8.73
N SER A 29 -5.93 4.70 -8.30
CA SER A 29 -5.80 6.17 -8.25
C SER A 29 -4.74 6.63 -7.23
N GLN A 30 -4.67 5.95 -6.09
CA GLN A 30 -3.64 6.20 -5.07
C GLN A 30 -2.27 5.79 -5.59
N ALA A 31 -2.15 4.63 -6.27
CA ALA A 31 -0.89 4.19 -6.87
C ALA A 31 -0.37 5.23 -7.86
N ALA A 32 -1.19 5.62 -8.85
CA ALA A 32 -0.80 6.60 -9.85
C ALA A 32 -0.36 7.94 -9.23
N SER A 33 -1.06 8.39 -8.17
CA SER A 33 -0.73 9.63 -7.48
C SER A 33 0.63 9.53 -6.76
N LEU A 34 0.90 8.39 -6.12
CA LEU A 34 2.18 8.14 -5.47
C LEU A 34 3.31 8.01 -6.48
N GLU A 35 3.14 7.26 -7.57
CA GLU A 35 4.15 7.13 -8.63
C GLU A 35 4.58 8.50 -9.18
N LEU A 36 3.61 9.40 -9.42
CA LEU A 36 3.89 10.75 -9.88
C LEU A 36 4.61 11.61 -8.82
N ALA A 37 4.24 11.46 -7.54
CA ALA A 37 4.84 12.23 -6.45
C ALA A 37 6.25 11.74 -6.07
N THR A 38 6.50 10.44 -6.22
CA THR A 38 7.74 9.79 -5.77
C THR A 38 8.73 9.57 -6.90
N GLY A 39 8.27 9.39 -8.13
CA GLY A 39 9.08 8.88 -9.23
C GLY A 39 9.52 7.43 -9.02
N THR A 40 8.81 6.68 -8.18
CA THR A 40 9.08 5.27 -7.90
C THR A 40 7.96 4.38 -8.41
N ASN A 41 8.25 3.12 -8.66
CA ASN A 41 7.22 2.17 -9.10
C ASN A 41 6.32 1.79 -7.91
N VAL A 42 5.01 1.94 -8.07
CA VAL A 42 4.01 1.59 -7.04
C VAL A 42 2.91 0.74 -7.67
N ILE A 43 2.68 -0.46 -7.14
CA ILE A 43 1.62 -1.34 -7.66
C ILE A 43 0.30 -1.04 -6.94
N ALA A 44 -0.80 -1.10 -7.70
CA ALA A 44 -2.13 -1.23 -7.13
C ALA A 44 -2.51 -2.70 -7.00
N LEU A 45 -2.99 -3.11 -5.82
CA LEU A 45 -3.71 -4.37 -5.64
C LEU A 45 -5.02 -4.28 -6.41
N GLY A 46 -5.09 -4.99 -7.52
CA GLY A 46 -6.31 -5.22 -8.29
C GLY A 46 -7.26 -6.16 -7.55
N GLY A 47 -8.50 -6.24 -8.02
CA GLY A 47 -9.50 -7.18 -7.49
C GLY A 47 -10.57 -6.59 -6.59
N TRP A 48 -10.58 -5.27 -6.34
CA TRP A 48 -11.66 -4.60 -5.59
C TRP A 48 -13.08 -4.91 -6.12
N ASN A 49 -13.21 -5.15 -7.44
CA ASN A 49 -14.48 -5.49 -8.11
C ASN A 49 -14.53 -6.93 -8.66
N GLY A 50 -13.67 -7.85 -8.22
CA GLY A 50 -13.76 -9.28 -8.57
C GLY A 50 -13.46 -9.66 -10.03
N GLY A 51 -12.88 -8.75 -10.83
CA GLY A 51 -12.57 -9.01 -12.24
C GLY A 51 -11.30 -9.84 -12.47
N ASP A 52 -10.23 -9.54 -11.73
CA ASP A 52 -8.99 -10.34 -11.68
C ASP A 52 -8.10 -9.83 -10.53
N PRO A 53 -7.86 -10.62 -9.46
CA PRO A 53 -7.00 -10.19 -8.36
C PRO A 53 -5.54 -10.27 -8.79
N TYR A 54 -4.91 -9.12 -9.03
CA TYR A 54 -3.47 -9.04 -9.30
C TYR A 54 -2.78 -8.14 -8.28
N PRO A 55 -1.70 -8.63 -7.62
CA PRO A 55 -1.33 -10.06 -7.46
C PRO A 55 -2.34 -10.86 -6.61
N THR A 56 -2.43 -12.18 -6.82
CA THR A 56 -3.10 -13.09 -5.87
C THR A 56 -2.35 -13.12 -4.52
N LEU A 57 -2.94 -13.65 -3.45
CA LEU A 57 -2.22 -13.78 -2.16
C LEU A 57 -0.91 -14.56 -2.30
N ALA A 58 -0.93 -15.69 -3.02
CA ALA A 58 0.25 -16.52 -3.21
C ALA A 58 1.35 -15.77 -3.98
N GLN A 59 0.99 -15.08 -5.07
CA GLN A 59 1.94 -14.24 -5.82
C GLN A 59 2.47 -13.09 -4.97
N PHE A 60 1.60 -12.45 -4.17
CA PHE A 60 2.01 -11.39 -3.27
C PHE A 60 3.03 -11.88 -2.24
N GLN A 61 2.79 -13.04 -1.63
CA GLN A 61 3.71 -13.67 -0.70
C GLN A 61 5.06 -13.99 -1.35
N GLU A 62 5.06 -14.50 -2.58
CA GLU A 62 6.28 -14.78 -3.35
C GLU A 62 7.06 -13.49 -3.65
N MET A 63 6.38 -12.43 -4.11
CA MET A 63 7.01 -11.12 -4.35
C MET A 63 7.62 -10.54 -3.07
N VAL A 64 6.95 -10.70 -1.92
CA VAL A 64 7.48 -10.27 -0.61
C VAL A 64 8.68 -11.11 -0.20
N ALA A 65 8.63 -12.44 -0.37
CA ALA A 65 9.74 -13.33 -0.07
C ALA A 65 10.98 -13.03 -0.93
N ASN A 66 10.77 -12.65 -2.20
CA ASN A 66 11.83 -12.23 -3.11
C ASN A 66 12.35 -10.80 -2.84
N GLY A 67 11.76 -10.07 -1.89
CA GLY A 67 12.13 -8.68 -1.60
C GLY A 67 11.77 -7.71 -2.72
N GLU A 68 10.82 -8.06 -3.59
CA GLU A 68 10.42 -7.23 -4.72
C GLU A 68 9.55 -6.05 -4.30
N ILE A 69 8.88 -6.14 -3.15
CA ILE A 69 7.98 -5.12 -2.63
C ILE A 69 8.56 -4.54 -1.33
N GLY A 70 8.73 -3.21 -1.30
CA GLY A 70 9.23 -2.51 -0.12
C GLY A 70 8.19 -2.33 0.97
N TYR A 71 7.05 -1.72 0.62
CA TYR A 71 6.04 -1.31 1.58
C TYR A 71 4.62 -1.69 1.15
N PHE A 72 3.78 -2.16 2.06
CA PHE A 72 2.33 -2.22 1.87
C PHE A 72 1.69 -1.03 2.59
N ILE A 73 0.79 -0.32 1.90
CA ILE A 73 0.16 0.89 2.41
C ILE A 73 -1.35 0.66 2.46
N SER A 74 -1.91 0.68 3.67
CA SER A 74 -3.36 0.67 3.90
C SER A 74 -3.85 2.02 4.41
N GLY A 75 -4.88 2.53 3.73
CA GLY A 75 -5.37 3.88 3.96
C GLY A 75 -4.46 4.95 3.36
N GLY A 76 -5.01 6.13 3.08
CA GLY A 76 -4.29 7.24 2.43
C GLY A 76 -4.77 7.57 1.02
N GLY A 77 -6.08 7.65 0.80
CA GLY A 77 -6.64 8.16 -0.45
C GLY A 77 -7.56 9.36 -0.19
N MET A 78 -7.31 10.47 -0.87
CA MET A 78 -8.24 11.61 -0.95
C MET A 78 -9.50 11.17 -1.71
N GLY A 79 -10.45 10.56 -1.00
CA GLY A 79 -11.69 10.06 -1.59
C GLY A 79 -12.37 9.00 -0.75
N GLY A 80 -13.23 9.44 0.18
CA GLY A 80 -14.31 8.61 0.72
C GLY A 80 -14.12 8.07 2.13
N GLY A 81 -14.38 8.96 3.10
CA GLY A 81 -15.23 8.63 4.25
C GLY A 81 -14.62 7.86 5.42
N GLY A 82 -14.61 8.51 6.58
CA GLY A 82 -14.99 7.83 7.82
C GLY A 82 -13.86 7.41 8.74
N MET A 83 -13.57 8.29 9.68
CA MET A 83 -13.24 7.99 11.07
C MET A 83 -13.91 6.68 11.56
N GLY A 84 -13.09 5.70 11.96
CA GLY A 84 -13.52 4.57 12.82
C GLY A 84 -14.34 3.46 12.17
N GLY A 85 -13.87 2.22 12.35
CA GLY A 85 -14.71 1.03 12.36
C GLY A 85 -15.28 0.59 11.00
N GLY A 86 -14.57 -0.29 10.31
CA GLY A 86 -15.13 -0.98 9.16
C GLY A 86 -14.17 -2.06 8.67
N GLY A 87 -14.43 -3.30 9.08
CA GLY A 87 -13.64 -4.47 8.73
C GLY A 87 -13.44 -4.69 7.22
N PRO A 88 -12.65 -5.71 6.86
CA PRO A 88 -12.08 -5.84 5.53
C PRO A 88 -13.16 -5.89 4.44
N ARG A 89 -13.17 -4.93 3.50
CA ARG A 89 -13.99 -5.01 2.29
C ARG A 89 -13.38 -6.03 1.32
N ARG A 90 -13.70 -7.31 1.61
CA ARG A 90 -13.79 -8.59 0.87
C ARG A 90 -13.00 -8.90 -0.43
N GLY A 91 -12.18 -8.02 -1.01
CA GLY A 91 -11.31 -8.34 -2.17
C GLY A 91 -9.82 -8.23 -1.84
N ASN A 92 -9.41 -7.09 -1.26
CA ASN A 92 -8.07 -6.87 -0.72
C ASN A 92 -7.90 -7.43 0.71
N SER A 93 -8.92 -8.12 1.22
CA SER A 93 -8.98 -8.55 2.62
C SER A 93 -7.92 -9.57 2.95
N GLU A 94 -7.59 -10.49 2.06
CA GLU A 94 -6.65 -11.58 2.37
C GLU A 94 -5.20 -11.10 2.41
N VAL A 95 -4.76 -10.32 1.42
CA VAL A 95 -3.44 -9.68 1.42
C VAL A 95 -3.30 -8.75 2.63
N ALA A 96 -4.29 -7.89 2.89
CA ALA A 96 -4.24 -6.99 4.04
C ALA A 96 -4.23 -7.74 5.38
N THR A 97 -5.00 -8.83 5.50
CA THR A 97 -5.03 -9.67 6.71
C THR A 97 -3.71 -10.38 6.92
N TRP A 98 -3.15 -10.96 5.85
CA TRP A 98 -1.86 -11.63 5.91
C TRP A 98 -0.75 -10.62 6.26
N VAL A 99 -0.73 -9.43 5.66
CA VAL A 99 0.23 -8.39 6.00
C VAL A 99 0.11 -8.00 7.47
N ALA A 100 -1.10 -7.70 7.96
CA ALA A 100 -1.31 -7.31 9.36
C ALA A 100 -0.97 -8.42 10.36
N ALA A 101 -1.02 -9.69 9.94
CA ALA A 101 -0.63 -10.83 10.77
C ALA A 101 0.88 -11.12 10.78
N ASN A 102 1.62 -10.67 9.77
CA ASN A 102 3.04 -11.02 9.58
C ASN A 102 4.00 -9.83 9.72
N PHE A 103 3.49 -8.60 9.65
CA PHE A 103 4.29 -7.37 9.67
C PHE A 103 3.73 -6.38 10.68
N GLU A 104 4.62 -5.52 11.20
CA GLU A 104 4.23 -4.45 12.10
C GLU A 104 3.66 -3.25 11.35
N ALA A 105 2.54 -2.75 11.84
CA ALA A 105 1.93 -1.52 11.36
C ALA A 105 2.71 -0.30 11.85
N GLN A 106 3.01 0.62 10.94
CA GLN A 106 3.60 1.91 11.22
C GLN A 106 2.70 3.02 10.70
N THR A 107 2.58 4.12 11.43
CA THR A 107 1.85 5.29 10.95
C THR A 107 2.84 6.25 10.31
N VAL A 108 2.60 6.60 9.05
CA VAL A 108 3.41 7.56 8.28
C VAL A 108 2.45 8.59 7.72
N GLY A 109 2.53 9.83 8.19
CA GLY A 109 1.47 10.82 7.99
C GLY A 109 0.09 10.30 8.48
N ASN A 110 -0.84 10.13 7.55
CA ASN A 110 -2.20 9.61 7.79
C ASN A 110 -2.41 8.16 7.30
N SER A 111 -1.35 7.52 6.80
CA SER A 111 -1.40 6.21 6.19
C SER A 111 -0.84 5.16 7.14
N THR A 112 -1.40 3.96 7.10
CA THR A 112 -0.81 2.81 7.79
C THR A 112 0.11 2.10 6.80
N VAL A 113 1.38 1.96 7.16
CA VAL A 113 2.42 1.39 6.31
C VAL A 113 3.03 0.17 7.00
N TYR A 114 3.30 -0.86 6.22
CA TYR A 114 3.95 -2.09 6.66
C TYR A 114 5.21 -2.27 5.82
N LYS A 115 6.35 -2.42 6.47
CA LYS A 115 7.63 -2.71 5.80
C LYS A 115 7.70 -4.20 5.48
N LEU A 116 7.74 -4.55 4.19
CA LEU A 116 7.68 -5.94 3.72
C LEU A 116 9.06 -6.54 3.42
N SER A 117 9.99 -5.71 2.95
CA SER A 117 11.39 -6.09 2.71
C SER A 117 12.30 -5.53 3.80
N LYS A 118 13.43 -6.18 4.06
CA LYS A 118 14.44 -5.70 5.03
C LYS A 118 15.10 -4.40 4.60
#